data_AF-A0A4Q7NDB8-F1
#
_entry.id   AF-A0A4Q7NDB8-F1
#
_cell.length_a   1.000
_cell.length_b   1.000
_cell.length_c   1.000
_cell.angle_alpha   90.00
_cell.angle_beta   90.00
_cell.angle_gamma   90.00
#
_symmetry.space_group_name_H-M   'P 1'
#
loop_
_entity.id
_entity.type
_entity.pdbx_description
1 polymer ?
#
loop_
_entity_poly.entity_id
_entity_poly.type
_entity_poly.pdbx_seq_one_letter_code
_entity_poly.pdbx_strand_id
1 'polypeptide(L)' 'MSNKGQLLQDPFLNVLRKEHVPVSIYLVNGIKLQGQIESFDQYVVLLRNTVTQMVYKHAISTVVPSRPVNFQVEAAAD' A
#
# COMPACT_ATOMS: atom_id res chain seq x y z
N MET A 1 -6.95 -8.42 19.76
CA MET A 1 -5.86 -9.27 19.21
C MET A 1 -5.05 -8.41 18.26
N SER A 2 -3.80 -8.09 18.60
CA SER A 2 -2.91 -7.35 17.71
C SER A 2 -2.61 -8.21 16.48
N ASN A 3 -3.13 -7.81 15.32
CA ASN A 3 -2.89 -8.52 14.08
C ASN A 3 -1.47 -8.18 13.63
N LYS A 4 -0.50 -9.07 13.91
CA LYS A 4 0.92 -8.87 13.57
C LYS A 4 1.15 -8.46 12.10
N GLY A 5 0.26 -8.83 11.18
CA GLY A 5 0.31 -8.40 9.77
C GLY A 5 0.04 -6.90 9.54
N GLN A 6 -0.70 -6.24 10.42
CA GLN A 6 -0.94 -4.79 10.34
C GLN A 6 0.31 -3.98 10.70
N LEU A 7 1.17 -4.51 11.58
CA LEU A 7 2.43 -3.87 11.97
C LEU A 7 3.39 -3.66 10.79
N LEU A 8 3.31 -4.50 9.75
CA LEU A 8 4.04 -4.32 8.50
C LEU A 8 3.25 -3.47 7.50
N GLN A 9 1.96 -3.79 7.33
CA GLN A 9 1.12 -3.24 6.28
C GLN A 9 0.92 -1.73 6.41
N ASP A 10 0.48 -1.26 7.57
CA ASP A 10 0.09 0.14 7.75
C ASP A 10 1.29 1.08 7.66
N PRO A 11 2.43 0.81 8.32
CA PRO A 11 3.63 1.63 8.15
C PRO A 11 4.12 1.66 6.70
N PHE A 12 4.10 0.52 6.00
CA PHE A 12 4.53 0.47 4.60
C PHE A 12 3.63 1.31 3.68
N LEU A 13 2.31 1.13 3.74
CA LEU A 13 1.37 1.92 2.95
C LEU A 13 1.41 3.41 3.32
N ASN A 14 1.67 3.73 4.59
CA ASN A 14 1.79 5.11 5.05
C ASN A 14 3.04 5.81 4.51
N VAL A 15 4.19 5.12 4.43
CA VAL A 15 5.40 5.67 3.80
C VAL A 15 5.12 5.98 2.33
N LEU A 16 4.53 5.04 1.59
CA LEU A 16 4.19 5.23 0.17
C LEU A 16 3.24 6.42 -0.04
N ARG A 17 2.25 6.58 0.85
CA ARG A 17 1.29 7.68 0.83
C ARG A 17 1.94 9.03 1.15
N LYS A 18 2.70 9.11 2.25
CA LYS A 18 3.34 10.36 2.72
C LYS A 18 4.37 10.89 1.73
N GLU A 19 5.16 10.00 1.13
CA GLU A 19 6.19 10.38 0.17
C GLU A 19 5.68 10.48 -1.28
N HIS A 20 4.38 10.29 -1.51
CA HIS A 20 3.76 10.28 -2.84
C HIS A 20 4.50 9.37 -3.84
N VAL A 21 4.96 8.21 -3.37
CA VAL A 21 5.73 7.26 -4.19
C VAL A 21 4.81 6.68 -5.26
N PRO A 22 5.18 6.77 -6.56
CA PRO A 22 4.46 6.04 -7.59
C PRO A 22 4.53 4.53 -7.32
N VAL A 23 3.39 3.84 -7.40
CA VAL A 23 3.28 2.40 -7.16
C VAL A 23 2.68 1.69 -8.37
N SER A 24 3.08 0.43 -8.54
CA SER A 24 2.36 -0.54 -9.35
C SER A 24 1.65 -1.52 -8.41
N ILE A 25 0.33 -1.58 -8.49
CA ILE A 25 -0.51 -2.54 -7.77
C ILE A 25 -0.91 -3.64 -8.75
N TYR A 26 -0.49 -4.86 -8.48
CA TYR A 26 -0.92 -6.02 -9.25
C TYR A 26 -2.10 -6.66 -8.54
N LEU A 27 -3.15 -6.94 -9.31
CA LEU A 27 -4.33 -7.63 -8.84
C LEU A 27 -4.18 -9.14 -9.02
N VAL A 28 -4.92 -9.92 -8.24
CA VAL A 28 -4.91 -11.40 -8.28
C VAL A 28 -5.28 -11.97 -9.65
N ASN A 29 -6.01 -11.21 -10.47
CA ASN A 29 -6.36 -11.57 -11.84
C ASN A 29 -5.30 -11.16 -12.89
N GLY A 30 -4.15 -10.61 -12.46
CA GLY A 30 -3.05 -10.19 -13.31
C GLY A 30 -3.14 -8.75 -13.83
N ILE A 31 -4.23 -8.02 -13.59
CA ILE A 31 -4.33 -6.60 -13.98
C ILE A 31 -3.33 -5.77 -13.17
N LYS A 32 -2.63 -4.85 -13.85
CA LYS A 32 -1.72 -3.89 -13.24
C LYS A 32 -2.37 -2.51 -13.19
N LEU A 33 -2.48 -1.95 -11.99
CA LEU A 33 -2.86 -0.57 -11.76
C LEU A 33 -1.61 0.25 -11.43
N GLN A 34 -1.59 1.51 -11.86
CA GLN A 34 -0.50 2.44 -11.56
C GLN A 34 -1.06 3.75 -11.05
N GLY A 35 -0.37 4.35 -10.08
CA GLY A 35 -0.76 5.61 -9.46
C GLY A 35 0.02 5.87 -8.18
N GLN A 36 -0.53 6.73 -7.33
CA GLN A 36 -0.05 7.01 -5.98
C GLN A 36 -1.11 6.64 -4.96
N ILE A 37 -0.68 6.14 -3.79
CA ILE A 37 -1.62 5.90 -2.70
C ILE A 37 -2.03 7.25 -2.11
N GLU A 38 -3.32 7.54 -2.16
CA GLU A 38 -3.92 8.76 -1.61
C GLU A 38 -4.35 8.56 -0.15
N SER A 39 -5.03 7.44 0.12
CA SER A 39 -5.41 7.00 1.47
C SER A 39 -5.63 5.49 1.50
N PHE A 40 -5.80 4.92 2.69
CA PHE A 40 -6.16 3.52 2.88
C PHE A 40 -6.83 3.33 4.24
N ASP A 41 -7.58 2.24 4.36
CA ASP A 41 -8.12 1.75 5.63
C ASP A 41 -7.82 0.25 5.77
N GLN A 42 -8.53 -0.45 6.66
CA GLN A 42 -8.35 -1.88 6.87
C GLN A 42 -8.61 -2.75 5.62
N TYR A 43 -9.48 -2.33 4.69
CA TYR A 43 -9.98 -3.16 3.59
C TYR A 43 -9.69 -2.61 2.19
N VAL A 44 -9.46 -1.31 2.05
CA VAL A 44 -9.28 -0.65 0.76
C VAL A 44 -8.06 0.26 0.71
N VAL A 45 -7.63 0.56 -0.52
CA VAL A 45 -6.62 1.57 -0.85
C VAL A 45 -7.23 2.51 -1.89
N LEU A 46 -7.16 3.81 -1.67
CA LEU A 46 -7.45 4.80 -2.70
C LEU A 46 -6.18 5.05 -3.52
N LEU A 47 -6.24 4.72 -4.81
CA LEU A 47 -5.16 4.89 -5.76
C LEU A 47 -5.52 6.05 -6.69
N ARG A 48 -4.67 7.07 -6.74
CA ARG A 48 -4.85 8.23 -7.61
C ARG A 48 -3.94 8.14 -8.84
N ASN A 49 -4.54 8.25 -10.02
CA ASN A 49 -3.86 8.50 -11.29
C ASN A 49 -4.50 9.71 -11.98
N THR A 50 -5.08 9.56 -13.17
CA THR A 50 -5.99 10.53 -13.78
C THR A 50 -7.26 10.73 -12.93
N VAL A 51 -7.72 9.66 -12.27
CA VAL A 51 -8.85 9.68 -11.33
C VAL A 51 -8.45 9.00 -10.02
N THR A 52 -9.21 9.23 -8.95
CA THR A 52 -9.10 8.44 -7.73
C THR A 52 -10.02 7.23 -7.83
N GLN A 53 -9.46 6.04 -7.64
CA GLN A 53 -10.20 4.79 -7.64
C GLN A 53 -9.96 4.03 -6.33
N MET A 54 -10.99 3.35 -5.86
CA MET A 54 -10.92 2.48 -4.69
C MET A 54 -10.55 1.06 -5.11
N VAL A 55 -9.51 0.50 -4.50
CA VAL A 55 -9.03 -0.87 -4.75
C VAL A 55 -9.19 -1.69 -3.48
N TYR A 56 -9.96 -2.77 -3.54
CA TYR A 56 -10.11 -3.68 -2.40
C TYR A 56 -8.86 -4.53 -2.20
N LYS A 57 -8.36 -4.62 -0.96
CA LYS A 57 -7.14 -5.35 -0.60
C LYS A 57 -7.22 -6.84 -0.93
N HIS A 58 -8.39 -7.46 -0.88
CA HIS A 58 -8.55 -8.88 -1.24
C HIS A 58 -8.29 -9.14 -2.74
N ALA A 59 -8.40 -8.12 -3.58
CA ALA A 59 -8.13 -8.22 -5.02
C ALA A 59 -6.67 -7.92 -5.35
N ILE A 60 -5.87 -7.42 -4.39
CA ILE A 60 -4.46 -7.06 -4.58
C ILE A 60 -3.60 -8.31 -4.32
N SER A 61 -2.71 -8.63 -5.26
CA SER A 61 -1.66 -9.63 -5.06
C SER A 61 -0.38 -9.00 -4.54
N THR A 62 0.08 -7.88 -5.13
CA THR A 62 1.34 -7.23 -4.76
C THR A 62 1.28 -5.71 -4.96
N VAL A 63 2.03 -4.98 -4.13
CA VAL A 63 2.25 -3.52 -4.25
C VAL A 63 3.74 -3.28 -4.41
N VAL A 64 4.15 -2.69 -5.53
CA VAL A 64 5.56 -2.48 -5.88
C VAL A 64 5.84 -0.98 -6.03
N PRO A 65 6.70 -0.38 -5.20
CA PRO A 65 7.08 1.02 -5.36
C PRO A 65 8.01 1.20 -6.57
N SER A 66 7.93 2.36 -7.23
CA SER A 66 8.78 2.68 -8.38
C SER A 66 10.25 2.93 -8.02
N ARG A 67 10.51 3.17 -6.72
CA ARG A 67 11.85 3.34 -6.15
C ARG A 67 11.91 2.66 -4.78
N PRO A 68 13.12 2.31 -4.29
CA PRO A 68 13.29 1.90 -2.90
C PRO A 68 12.72 2.95 -1.94
N VAL A 69 12.08 2.47 -0.89
CA VAL A 69 11.58 3.29 0.22
C VAL A 69 12.32 2.90 1.48
N ASN A 70 12.70 3.90 2.29
CA ASN A 70 13.33 3.62 3.57
C ASN A 70 12.25 3.14 4.54
N PHE A 71 12.22 1.83 4.78
CA PHE A 71 11.22 1.19 5.61
C PHE A 71 11.89 0.63 6.85
N GLN A 72 11.77 1.38 7.95
CA GLN A 72 12.18 0.90 9.27
C GLN A 72 10.94 0.32 9.95
N VAL A 73 10.91 -1.00 10.09
CA VAL A 73 10.01 -1.61 11.06
C VAL A 73 10.56 -1.23 12.42
N GLU A 74 9.89 -0.32 13.14
CA GLU A 74 10.14 -0.19 14.56
C GLU A 74 9.89 -1.57 15.18
N ALA A 75 10.97 -2.27 15.50
CA ALA A 75 10.87 -3.44 16.35
C ALA A 75 10.22 -2.95 17.63
N ALA A 76 9.01 -3.44 17.90
CA ALA A 76 8.33 -3.16 19.15
C ALA A 76 9.33 -3.43 20.28
N ALA A 77 9.74 -2.39 20.99
CA ALA A 77 10.48 -2.54 22.23
C ALA A 77 9.55 -3.30 23.18
N ASP A 78 9.97 -4.50 23.58
CA ASP A 78 9.32 -5.30 24.62
C ASP A 78 9.26 -4.53 25.96
#